data_AF-A0A6V8MZ97-F1
#
_entry.id   AF-A0A6V8MZ97-F1
#
_cell.length_a   1.000
_cell.length_b   1.000
_cell.length_c   1.000
_cell.angle_alpha   90.00
_cell.angle_beta   90.00
_cell.angle_gamma   90.00
#
_symmetry.space_group_name_H-M   'P 1'
#
loop_
_entity.id
_entity.type
_entity.pdbx_description
1 polymer ?
#
loop_
_entity_poly.entity_id
_entity_poly.type
_entity_poly.pdbx_seq_one_letter_code
_entity_poly.pdbx_strand_id
1 'polypeptide(L)'
;MYKDAKVFGKAEHYTVNRSAKSVTSDVKAFAQKCLDVRVVDPPNYALKETGGSTTFRPRFESAGNDTTALTLQEEYNDSHMSGTPRDGIYTLVAEIRPAGKNKTELDIYHARRGKISDPLKQWADGDKCACPSLNRGW
;
A
#
# COMPACT_ATOMS: atom_id res chain seq x y z
N MET A 1 -21.26 11.44 -5.21
CA MET A 1 -21.52 10.82 -3.88
C MET A 1 -21.25 9.33 -4.00
N TYR A 2 -20.04 8.88 -3.69
CA TYR A 2 -19.63 7.47 -3.85
C TYR A 2 -20.23 6.62 -2.73
N LYS A 3 -21.45 6.09 -2.95
CA LYS A 3 -22.19 5.37 -1.89
C LYS A 3 -22.00 3.84 -1.86
N ASP A 4 -21.38 3.21 -2.86
CA ASP A 4 -21.30 1.73 -2.89
C ASP A 4 -19.95 1.14 -3.33
N ALA A 5 -18.90 1.97 -3.46
CA ALA A 5 -17.56 1.47 -3.75
C ALA A 5 -16.90 0.97 -2.46
N LYS A 6 -17.19 -0.26 -2.02
CA LYS A 6 -16.49 -0.96 -0.92
C LYS A 6 -15.06 -1.35 -1.32
N VAL A 7 -14.29 -0.41 -1.87
CA VAL A 7 -12.92 -0.64 -2.34
C VAL A 7 -12.03 -0.96 -1.15
N PHE A 8 -12.12 -0.18 -0.08
CA PHE A 8 -11.50 -0.48 1.21
C PHE A 8 -12.40 -1.42 2.00
N GLY A 9 -12.14 -2.72 1.85
CA GLY A 9 -12.94 -3.78 2.48
C GLY A 9 -12.38 -4.25 3.83
N LYS A 10 -11.17 -3.83 4.20
CA LYS A 10 -10.51 -4.18 5.45
C LYS A 10 -9.78 -2.96 6.02
N ALA A 11 -9.90 -2.82 7.34
CA ALA A 11 -9.09 -1.94 8.17
C ALA A 11 -8.38 -2.82 9.19
N GLU A 12 -7.07 -2.65 9.34
CA GLU A 12 -6.24 -3.37 10.29
C GLU A 12 -5.56 -2.37 11.21
N HIS A 13 -5.61 -2.64 12.51
CA HIS A 13 -4.91 -1.86 13.53
C HIS A 13 -3.70 -2.65 13.99
N TYR A 14 -2.52 -2.04 13.90
CA TYR A 14 -1.26 -2.66 14.32
C TYR A 14 -0.48 -1.73 15.24
N THR A 15 0.27 -2.30 16.17
CA THR A 15 1.06 -1.53 17.13
C THR A 15 2.43 -2.16 17.27
N VAL A 16 3.46 -1.33 17.21
CA VAL A 16 4.85 -1.75 17.30
C VAL A 16 5.58 -0.98 18.39
N ASN A 17 6.47 -1.66 19.12
CA ASN A 17 7.30 -1.08 20.18
C ASN A 17 8.56 -0.40 19.61
N ARG A 18 8.35 0.53 18.68
CA ARG A 18 9.40 1.34 18.05
C ARG A 18 8.96 2.80 17.96
N SER A 19 9.92 3.72 17.87
CA SER A 19 9.60 5.14 17.71
C SER A 19 8.97 5.42 16.34
N ALA A 20 8.01 6.35 16.28
CA ALA A 20 7.34 6.70 15.03
C ALA A 20 8.34 7.16 13.95
N LYS A 21 9.40 7.87 14.36
CA LYS A 21 10.48 8.29 13.44
C LYS A 21 11.17 7.10 12.77
N SER A 22 11.52 6.07 13.54
CA SER A 22 12.18 4.87 13.00
C SER A 22 11.23 4.08 12.09
N VAL A 23 9.99 3.88 12.55
CA VAL A 23 8.95 3.16 11.79
C VAL A 23 8.69 3.85 10.45
N THR A 24 8.40 5.15 10.46
CA THR A 24 8.13 5.92 9.24
C THR A 24 9.34 5.89 8.29
N SER A 25 10.56 5.97 8.81
CA SER A 25 11.78 5.91 7.99
C SER A 25 11.92 4.57 7.27
N ASP A 26 11.76 3.45 8.00
CA ASP A 26 11.90 2.11 7.44
C ASP A 26 10.78 1.81 6.45
N VAL A 27 9.53 2.07 6.85
CA VAL A 27 8.36 1.88 5.99
C VAL A 27 8.50 2.70 4.71
N LYS A 28 8.99 3.95 4.79
CA LYS A 28 9.27 4.77 3.60
C LYS A 28 10.33 4.17 2.70
N ALA A 29 11.46 3.75 3.27
CA ALA A 29 12.54 3.17 2.48
C ALA A 29 12.08 1.88 1.77
N PHE A 30 11.35 0.99 2.46
CA PHE A 30 10.86 -0.24 1.86
C PHE A 30 9.72 -0.03 0.87
N ALA A 31 8.77 0.87 1.16
CA ALA A 31 7.70 1.20 0.22
C ALA A 31 8.26 1.78 -1.09
N GLN A 32 9.20 2.73 -1.00
CA GLN A 32 9.84 3.29 -2.21
C GLN A 32 10.62 2.22 -2.98
N LYS A 33 11.30 1.30 -2.28
CA LYS A 33 12.06 0.23 -2.94
C LYS A 33 11.16 -0.83 -3.59
N CYS A 34 10.06 -1.20 -2.93
CA CYS A 34 9.28 -2.39 -3.26
C CYS A 34 7.96 -2.10 -3.97
N LEU A 35 7.41 -0.90 -3.81
CA LEU A 35 6.08 -0.55 -4.31
C LEU A 35 6.12 0.51 -5.42
N ASP A 36 7.24 1.21 -5.64
CA ASP A 36 7.42 2.11 -6.77
C ASP A 36 7.91 1.32 -7.99
N VAL A 37 7.02 0.49 -8.55
CA VAL A 37 7.38 -0.49 -9.57
C VAL A 37 6.29 -0.63 -10.62
N ARG A 38 6.71 -1.06 -11.81
CA ARG A 38 5.81 -1.50 -12.88
C ARG A 38 5.86 -3.01 -12.99
N VAL A 39 4.71 -3.65 -12.78
CA VAL A 39 4.52 -5.09 -12.88
C VAL A 39 3.91 -5.41 -14.24
N VAL A 40 4.40 -6.46 -14.89
CA VAL A 40 3.84 -6.95 -16.15
C VAL A 40 3.40 -8.40 -15.93
N ASP A 41 2.09 -8.62 -15.98
CA ASP A 41 1.50 -9.95 -15.92
C ASP A 41 1.28 -10.48 -17.34
N PRO A 42 1.82 -11.66 -17.70
CA PRO A 42 1.56 -12.25 -19.01
C PRO A 42 0.09 -12.68 -19.13
N PRO A 43 -0.42 -12.87 -20.37
CA PRO A 43 -1.74 -13.46 -20.58
C PRO A 43 -1.83 -14.85 -19.94
N ASN A 44 -2.99 -15.16 -19.33
CA ASN A 44 -3.30 -16.48 -18.82
C ASN A 44 -4.47 -17.05 -19.63
N TYR A 45 -4.16 -17.87 -20.62
CA TYR A 45 -5.15 -18.47 -21.52
C TYR A 45 -6.09 -19.46 -20.82
N ALA A 46 -5.62 -20.14 -19.77
CA ALA A 46 -6.45 -21.06 -18.99
C ALA A 46 -7.59 -20.32 -18.26
N LEU A 47 -7.32 -19.08 -17.81
CA LEU A 47 -8.29 -18.21 -17.16
C LEU A 47 -8.93 -17.18 -18.10
N LYS A 48 -8.59 -17.19 -19.40
CA LYS A 48 -9.01 -16.19 -20.40
C LYS A 48 -8.67 -14.74 -20.02
N GLU A 49 -7.54 -14.54 -19.33
CA GLU A 49 -7.03 -13.22 -18.94
C GLU A 49 -6.02 -12.72 -19.97
N THR A 50 -6.16 -11.46 -20.41
CA THR A 50 -5.31 -10.87 -21.45
C THR A 50 -3.91 -10.48 -20.97
N GLY A 51 -3.65 -10.57 -19.67
CA GLY A 51 -2.46 -9.97 -19.06
C GLY A 51 -2.55 -8.44 -19.07
N GLY A 52 -1.44 -7.79 -18.72
CA GLY A 52 -1.34 -6.33 -18.72
C GLY A 52 -0.20 -5.81 -17.85
N SER A 53 -0.02 -4.48 -17.87
CA SER A 53 0.87 -3.80 -16.93
C SER A 53 0.09 -3.15 -15.80
N THR A 54 0.65 -3.13 -14.59
CA THR A 54 0.15 -2.29 -13.51
C THR A 54 1.32 -1.52 -12.92
N THR A 55 1.21 -0.20 -12.92
CA THR A 55 2.17 0.69 -12.26
C THR A 55 1.68 1.03 -10.87
N PHE A 56 2.52 0.78 -9.88
CA PHE A 56 2.28 1.06 -8.48
C PHE A 56 3.08 2.30 -8.06
N ARG A 57 2.46 3.22 -7.33
CA ARG A 57 3.11 4.47 -6.89
C ARG A 57 2.84 4.71 -5.40
N PRO A 58 3.83 4.51 -4.53
CA PRO A 58 3.71 4.83 -3.11
C PRO A 58 3.97 6.33 -2.89
N ARG A 59 3.17 6.96 -2.04
CA ARG A 59 3.34 8.36 -1.65
C ARG A 59 3.26 8.50 -0.14
N PHE A 60 4.14 9.34 0.40
CA PHE A 60 4.16 9.70 1.82
C PHE A 60 3.80 11.16 1.99
N GLU A 61 2.91 11.44 2.92
CA GLU A 61 2.50 12.81 3.24
C GLU A 61 2.21 12.96 4.74
N SER A 62 2.35 14.19 5.24
CA SER A 62 1.94 14.52 6.59
C SER A 62 0.42 14.70 6.61
N ALA A 63 -0.26 13.91 7.43
CA ALA A 63 -1.72 13.95 7.59
C ALA A 63 -2.17 14.85 8.77
N GLY A 64 -1.22 15.58 9.39
CA GLY A 64 -1.47 16.39 10.58
C GLY A 64 -1.40 15.58 11.88
N ASN A 65 -1.39 16.27 13.04
CA ASN A 65 -1.33 15.64 14.38
C ASN A 65 -0.24 14.55 14.52
N ASP A 66 0.98 14.84 14.05
CA ASP A 66 2.11 13.90 14.03
C ASP A 66 1.85 12.57 13.29
N THR A 67 0.83 12.54 12.42
CA THR A 67 0.47 11.38 11.61
C THR A 67 1.12 11.48 10.24
N THR A 68 1.75 10.40 9.80
CA THR A 68 2.25 10.23 8.43
C THR A 68 1.36 9.25 7.69
N ALA A 69 0.83 9.63 6.54
CA ALA A 69 0.08 8.74 5.67
C ALA A 69 0.99 8.18 4.57
N LEU A 70 0.93 6.87 4.37
CA LEU A 70 1.38 6.17 3.17
C LEU A 70 0.14 5.86 2.31
N THR A 71 0.14 6.29 1.06
CA THR A 71 -0.87 5.90 0.09
C THR A 71 -0.23 5.12 -1.05
N LEU A 72 -0.94 4.13 -1.58
CA LEU A 72 -0.53 3.39 -2.76
C LEU A 72 -1.59 3.57 -3.85
N GLN A 73 -1.15 4.04 -5.01
CA GLN A 73 -1.99 4.15 -6.19
C GLN A 73 -1.60 3.11 -7.25
N GLU A 74 -2.61 2.60 -7.93
CA GLU A 74 -2.48 1.62 -9.02
C GLU A 74 -3.04 2.19 -10.33
N GLU A 75 -2.23 2.14 -11.39
CA GLU A 75 -2.62 2.50 -12.74
C GLU A 75 -2.56 1.26 -13.63
N TYR A 76 -3.71 0.84 -14.17
CA TYR A 76 -3.81 -0.35 -15.01
C TYR A 76 -3.56 -0.04 -16.49
N ASN A 77 -2.74 -0.86 -17.15
CA ASN A 77 -2.28 -0.73 -18.53
C ASN A 77 -1.72 0.65 -18.83
N ASP A 78 -1.13 1.29 -17.81
CA ASP A 78 -0.59 2.65 -17.88
C ASP A 78 -1.57 3.65 -18.53
N SER A 79 -2.87 3.39 -18.30
CA SER A 79 -3.99 4.09 -18.92
C SER A 79 -4.86 4.69 -17.83
N HIS A 80 -5.15 5.98 -17.97
CA HIS A 80 -6.01 6.66 -17.03
C HIS A 80 -7.43 6.06 -17.05
N MET A 81 -7.89 5.63 -15.88
CA MET A 81 -9.25 5.13 -15.69
C MET A 81 -10.17 6.30 -15.38
N SER A 82 -11.23 6.47 -16.18
CA SER A 82 -12.22 7.54 -15.95
C SER A 82 -12.80 7.47 -14.53
N GLY A 83 -12.88 8.63 -13.86
CA GLY A 83 -13.37 8.75 -12.49
C GLY A 83 -12.33 8.45 -11.40
N THR A 84 -11.09 8.13 -11.78
CA THR A 84 -9.97 7.92 -10.84
C THR A 84 -9.07 9.16 -10.78
N PRO A 85 -8.27 9.34 -9.71
CA PRO A 85 -7.21 10.34 -9.71
C PRO A 85 -6.24 10.15 -10.88
N ARG A 86 -5.52 11.21 -11.27
CA ARG A 86 -4.58 11.18 -12.40
C ARG A 86 -3.54 10.07 -12.27
N ASP A 87 -3.10 9.79 -11.04
CA ASP A 87 -2.07 8.81 -10.73
C ASP A 87 -2.62 7.40 -10.44
N GLY A 88 -3.91 7.17 -10.70
CA GLY A 88 -4.57 5.88 -10.52
C GLY A 88 -5.41 5.76 -9.25
N ILE A 89 -5.92 4.55 -9.02
CA ILE A 89 -6.85 4.24 -7.93
C ILE A 89 -6.06 4.00 -6.65
N TYR A 90 -6.51 4.57 -5.53
CA TYR A 90 -5.99 4.22 -4.22
C TYR A 90 -6.39 2.80 -3.81
N THR A 91 -5.39 1.95 -3.54
CA THR A 91 -5.62 0.55 -3.14
C THR A 91 -5.16 0.22 -1.73
N LEU A 92 -4.27 1.06 -1.17
CA LEU A 92 -3.85 1.02 0.22
C LEU A 92 -3.65 2.43 0.76
N VAL A 93 -4.06 2.63 2.01
CA VAL A 93 -3.73 3.79 2.85
C VAL A 93 -3.26 3.25 4.19
N ALA A 94 -2.13 3.71 4.69
CA ALA A 94 -1.67 3.39 6.04
C ALA A 94 -1.30 4.66 6.79
N GLU A 95 -1.92 4.88 7.94
CA GLU A 95 -1.65 6.00 8.83
C GLU A 95 -0.72 5.55 9.93
N ILE A 96 0.43 6.22 10.07
CA ILE A 96 1.46 5.93 11.07
C ILE A 96 1.47 7.08 12.07
N ARG A 97 1.22 6.80 13.34
CA ARG A 97 1.18 7.82 14.39
C ARG A 97 1.91 7.39 15.67
N PRO A 98 2.53 8.33 16.40
CA PRO A 98 3.12 8.03 17.71
C PRO A 98 2.03 7.67 18.71
N ALA A 99 2.25 6.61 19.49
CA ALA A 99 1.40 6.18 20.60
C ALA A 99 2.16 6.18 21.95
N GLY A 100 3.34 6.80 21.97
CA GLY A 100 4.26 6.88 23.11
C GLY A 100 5.70 7.04 22.63
N LYS A 101 6.65 7.22 23.57
CA LYS A 101 8.07 7.50 23.24
C LYS A 101 8.70 6.44 22.32
N ASN A 102 8.39 5.17 22.56
CA ASN A 102 8.89 4.02 21.79
C ASN A 102 7.73 3.13 21.32
N LYS A 103 6.59 3.75 20.98
CA LYS A 103 5.40 3.02 20.57
C LYS A 103 4.76 3.75 19.39
N THR A 104 4.41 2.99 18.36
CA THR A 104 3.80 3.51 17.14
C THR A 104 2.57 2.68 16.80
N GLU A 105 1.51 3.37 16.39
CA GLU A 105 0.29 2.76 15.86
C GLU A 105 0.24 2.92 14.34
N LEU A 106 -0.24 1.87 13.67
CA LEU A 106 -0.48 1.83 12.25
C LEU A 106 -1.93 1.44 12.00
N ASP A 107 -2.68 2.30 11.33
CA ASP A 107 -4.02 2.01 10.83
C ASP A 107 -3.94 1.77 9.32
N ILE A 108 -4.14 0.52 8.89
CA ILE A 108 -3.94 0.09 7.50
C ILE A 108 -5.30 -0.20 6.86
N TYR A 109 -5.66 0.61 5.87
CA TYR A 109 -6.86 0.47 5.06
C TYR A 109 -6.47 -0.06 3.69
N HIS A 110 -7.04 -1.18 3.27
CA HIS A 110 -6.71 -1.73 1.95
C HIS A 110 -7.89 -2.47 1.30
N ALA A 111 -7.75 -2.69 0.00
CA ALA A 111 -8.70 -3.52 -0.74
C ALA A 111 -8.62 -4.99 -0.33
N ARG A 112 -9.70 -5.76 -0.54
CA ARG A 112 -9.84 -7.16 -0.06
C ARG A 112 -8.68 -8.09 -0.44
N ARG A 113 -7.92 -7.78 -1.50
CA ARG A 113 -6.75 -8.53 -1.98
C ARG A 113 -5.41 -7.97 -1.46
N GLY A 114 -5.38 -7.31 -0.30
CA GLY A 114 -4.18 -6.66 0.23
C GLY A 114 -3.06 -7.62 0.58
N LYS A 115 -2.18 -7.93 -0.38
CA LYS A 115 -0.92 -8.66 -0.17
C LYS A 115 0.17 -7.81 0.49
N ILE A 116 -0.13 -6.54 0.77
CA ILE A 116 0.83 -5.50 1.18
C ILE A 116 0.72 -5.23 2.68
N SER A 117 -0.41 -5.51 3.34
CA SER A 117 -0.60 -5.17 4.76
C SER A 117 0.35 -5.94 5.67
N ASP A 118 0.54 -7.24 5.46
CA ASP A 118 1.47 -8.05 6.26
C ASP A 118 2.95 -7.64 6.07
N PRO A 119 3.47 -7.47 4.83
CA PRO A 119 4.79 -6.86 4.62
C PRO A 119 4.95 -5.49 5.28
N LEU A 120 3.90 -4.66 5.25
CA LEU A 120 3.94 -3.34 5.86
C LEU A 120 4.11 -3.41 7.38
N LYS A 121 3.45 -4.37 8.05
CA LYS A 121 3.64 -4.63 9.49
C LYS A 121 5.07 -5.09 9.78
N GLN A 122 5.61 -6.01 8.97
CA GLN A 122 6.99 -6.48 9.09
C GLN A 122 8.00 -5.33 8.93
N TRP A 123 7.82 -4.46 7.94
CA TRP A 123 8.67 -3.27 7.78
C TRP A 123 8.55 -2.32 8.98
N ALA A 124 7.36 -2.20 9.56
CA ALA A 124 7.16 -1.41 10.77
C ALA A 124 7.90 -2.02 11.98
N ASP A 125 7.95 -3.35 12.08
CA ASP A 125 8.77 -4.07 13.08
C ASP A 125 10.28 -3.91 12.85
N GLY A 126 10.69 -3.45 11.66
CA GLY A 126 12.08 -3.28 11.26
C GLY A 126 12.66 -4.50 10.56
N ASP A 127 11.81 -5.46 10.20
CA ASP A 127 12.22 -6.62 9.42
C ASP A 127 12.57 -6.22 7.99
N LYS A 128 13.67 -6.79 7.50
CA LYS A 128 14.17 -6.59 6.14
C LYS A 128 13.65 -7.69 5.20
N CYS A 129 12.35 -7.98 5.28
CA CYS A 129 11.74 -9.01 4.46
C CYS A 129 11.80 -8.66 2.96
N ALA A 130 11.65 -9.69 2.11
CA ALA A 130 11.61 -9.51 0.67
C ALA A 130 10.41 -8.65 0.25
N CYS A 131 10.51 -7.96 -0.89
CA CYS A 131 9.40 -7.19 -1.43
C CYS A 131 8.20 -8.11 -1.70
N PRO A 132 6.96 -7.70 -1.36
CA PRO A 132 5.79 -8.50 -1.64
C PRO A 132 5.61 -8.72 -3.13
N SER A 133 5.05 -9.86 -3.49
CA SER A 133 4.58 -10.07 -4.86
C SER A 133 3.33 -9.22 -5.10
N LEU A 134 3.47 -8.28 -6.04
CA LEU A 134 2.38 -7.44 -6.53
C LEU A 134 1.65 -8.04 -7.72
N ASN A 135 2.08 -9.21 -8.19
CA ASN A 135 1.42 -9.93 -9.28
C ASN A 135 0.01 -10.33 -8.85
N ARG A 136 -0.90 -10.35 -9.82
CA ARG A 136 -2.32 -10.66 -9.56
C ARG A 136 -2.52 -12.08 -9.02
N GLY A 137 -1.58 -12.98 -9.29
CA GLY A 137 -1.44 -14.27 -8.60
C GLY A 137 -2.59 -15.24 -8.89
N TRP A 138 -2.99 -15.30 -10.16
CA TRP A 138 -3.79 -16.39 -10.70
C TRP A 138 -2.98 -17.67 -10.88
#